data_AF-A0A9I9DBE7-F1
#
_entry.id   AF-A0A9I9DBE7-F1
#
_cell.length_a   1.000
_cell.length_b   1.000
_cell.length_c   1.000
_cell.angle_alpha   90.00
_cell.angle_beta   90.00
_cell.angle_gamma   90.00
#
_symmetry.space_group_name_H-M   'P 1'
#
loop_
_entity.id
_entity.type
_entity.pdbx_description
1 polymer ?
#
loop_
_entity_poly.entity_id
_entity_poly.type
_entity_poly.pdbx_seq_one_letter_code
_entity_poly.pdbx_strand_id
1 'polypeptide(L)'
;MLEVTTPTFEQRIGKDFADIYKNSKQYKDIGASIKHYSVPVEGEEPLKFEQTYSQDKLSQFMSCLSANKELCIGEVPVTMQ
;
A
#
# COMPACT_ATOMS: atom_id res chain seq x y z
N MET A 1 -19.19 -8.77 -14.11
CA MET A 1 -19.48 -7.75 -15.12
C MET A 1 -20.87 -7.21 -14.82
N LEU A 2 -21.06 -5.90 -14.73
CA LEU A 2 -22.42 -5.35 -14.63
C LEU A 2 -23.12 -5.53 -15.98
N GLU A 3 -24.43 -5.75 -15.99
CA GLU A 3 -25.22 -5.95 -17.23
C GLU A 3 -24.99 -4.82 -18.25
N VAL A 4 -24.86 -3.59 -17.74
CA VAL A 4 -24.58 -2.36 -18.50
C VAL A 4 -23.14 -2.26 -19.03
N THR A 5 -22.24 -3.13 -18.58
CA THR A 5 -20.83 -3.19 -19.01
C THR A 5 -20.55 -4.44 -19.85
N THR A 6 -21.59 -5.04 -20.46
CA THR A 6 -21.44 -6.25 -21.28
C THR A 6 -21.05 -5.91 -22.73
N PRO A 7 -20.34 -6.81 -23.45
CA PRO A 7 -19.97 -6.60 -24.84
C PRO A 7 -21.18 -6.42 -25.77
N THR A 8 -22.30 -7.08 -25.46
CA THR A 8 -23.57 -6.90 -26.17
C THR A 8 -24.08 -5.47 -26.06
N PHE A 9 -23.87 -4.82 -24.92
CA PHE A 9 -24.26 -3.44 -24.69
C PHE A 9 -23.30 -2.46 -25.38
N GLU A 10 -22.01 -2.76 -25.41
CA GLU A 10 -20.99 -2.04 -26.19
C GLU A 10 -21.32 -2.05 -27.69
N GLN A 11 -21.69 -3.21 -28.23
CA GLN A 11 -22.15 -3.34 -29.63
C GLN A 11 -23.41 -2.51 -29.90
N ARG A 12 -24.37 -2.51 -28.96
CA ARG A 12 -25.61 -1.72 -29.08
C ARG A 12 -25.36 -0.21 -29.10
N ILE A 13 -24.40 0.26 -28.31
CA ILE A 13 -24.03 1.69 -28.22
C ILE A 13 -22.97 2.06 -29.27
N GLY A 14 -22.32 1.08 -29.89
CA GLY A 14 -21.25 1.27 -30.86
C GLY A 14 -19.98 1.85 -30.24
N LYS A 15 -19.73 1.60 -28.96
CA LYS A 15 -18.55 2.11 -28.24
C LYS A 15 -17.95 1.00 -27.37
N ASP A 16 -16.63 0.89 -27.42
CA ASP A 16 -15.85 0.04 -26.52
C ASP A 16 -15.54 0.82 -25.23
N PHE A 17 -15.92 0.27 -24.08
CA PHE A 17 -15.66 0.91 -22.79
C PHE A 17 -14.18 0.93 -22.44
N ALA A 18 -13.39 -0.04 -22.92
CA ALA A 18 -11.94 -0.05 -22.72
C ALA A 18 -11.28 1.14 -23.42
N ASP A 19 -11.72 1.47 -24.63
CA ASP A 19 -11.22 2.63 -25.38
C ASP A 19 -11.67 3.94 -24.75
N ILE A 20 -12.91 4.03 -24.27
CA ILE A 20 -13.39 5.19 -23.50
C ILE A 20 -12.51 5.40 -22.26
N TYR A 21 -12.23 4.34 -21.51
CA TYR A 21 -11.39 4.41 -20.32
C TYR A 21 -9.96 4.85 -20.66
N LYS A 22 -9.31 4.25 -21.65
CA LYS A 22 -7.93 4.61 -22.07
C LYS A 22 -7.81 6.06 -22.53
N ASN A 23 -8.84 6.61 -23.16
CA ASN A 23 -8.87 8.00 -23.61
C ASN A 23 -9.25 9.01 -22.51
N SER A 24 -9.75 8.52 -21.36
CA SER A 24 -10.18 9.36 -20.25
C SER A 24 -9.01 10.08 -19.58
N LYS A 25 -9.34 11.20 -18.90
CA LYS A 25 -8.38 11.90 -18.03
C LYS A 25 -7.89 10.99 -16.90
N GLN A 26 -8.78 10.19 -16.33
CA GLN A 26 -8.47 9.29 -15.21
C GLN A 26 -7.36 8.30 -15.55
N TYR A 27 -7.38 7.70 -16.74
CA TYR A 27 -6.33 6.77 -17.17
C TYR A 27 -4.96 7.46 -17.25
N LYS A 28 -4.93 8.70 -17.76
CA LYS A 28 -3.71 9.51 -17.86
C LYS A 28 -3.19 9.91 -16.48
N ASP A 29 -4.08 10.36 -15.60
CA ASP A 29 -3.73 10.80 -14.24
C ASP A 29 -3.18 9.64 -13.39
N ILE A 30 -3.78 8.45 -13.48
CA ILE A 30 -3.27 7.23 -12.84
C ILE A 30 -1.90 6.86 -13.40
N GLY A 31 -1.74 6.88 -14.72
CA GLY A 31 -0.45 6.59 -15.35
C GLY A 31 0.66 7.57 -14.94
N ALA A 32 0.33 8.85 -14.82
CA ALA A 32 1.25 9.89 -14.33
C ALA A 32 1.61 9.66 -12.86
N SER A 33 0.63 9.31 -12.02
CA SER A 33 0.85 9.02 -10.60
C SER A 33 1.77 7.82 -10.42
N ILE A 34 1.52 6.72 -11.15
CA ILE A 34 2.37 5.53 -11.13
C ILE A 34 3.81 5.91 -11.49
N LYS A 35 4.02 6.66 -12.59
CA LYS A 35 5.36 7.11 -12.99
C LYS A 35 6.03 7.92 -11.89
N HIS A 36 5.32 8.88 -11.32
CA HIS A 36 5.83 9.75 -10.25
C HIS A 36 6.27 8.95 -9.01
N TYR A 37 5.48 7.97 -8.58
CA TYR A 37 5.78 7.19 -7.37
C TYR A 37 6.63 5.93 -7.63
N SER A 38 6.78 5.51 -8.89
CA SER A 38 7.63 4.37 -9.27
C SER A 38 9.12 4.72 -9.31
N VAL A 39 9.44 6.01 -9.42
CA VAL A 39 10.82 6.48 -9.44
C VAL A 39 11.26 6.69 -8.00
N PRO A 40 12.23 5.89 -7.49
CA PRO A 40 12.81 6.15 -6.18
C PRO A 40 13.54 7.50 -6.22
N VAL A 41 13.56 8.20 -5.08
CA VAL A 41 14.32 9.46 -4.96
C VAL A 41 15.80 9.18 -5.25
N GLU A 42 16.45 10.10 -5.95
CA GLU A 42 17.85 9.96 -6.36
C GLU A 42 18.75 9.82 -5.13
N GLY A 43 19.41 8.67 -4.98
CA GLY A 43 20.22 8.33 -3.80
C GLY A 43 19.55 7.37 -2.80
N GLU A 44 18.28 7.04 -2.98
CA GLU A 44 17.59 6.03 -2.16
C GLU A 44 17.82 4.63 -2.74
N GLU A 45 18.29 3.71 -1.90
CA GLU A 45 18.32 2.30 -2.24
C GLU A 45 16.98 1.63 -1.90
N PRO A 46 16.57 0.58 -2.65
CA PRO A 46 15.43 -0.23 -2.26
C PRO A 46 15.57 -0.73 -0.81
N LEU A 47 14.47 -0.73 -0.06
CA LEU A 47 14.42 -1.31 1.28
C LEU A 47 14.95 -2.74 1.25
N LYS A 48 16.10 -2.96 1.90
CA LYS A 48 16.71 -4.28 2.08
C LYS A 48 16.26 -4.83 3.42
N PHE A 49 15.53 -5.94 3.39
CA PHE A 49 15.19 -6.69 4.59
C PHE A 49 16.12 -7.91 4.70
N GLU A 50 16.58 -8.21 5.91
CA GLU A 50 17.41 -9.40 6.14
C GLU A 50 16.64 -10.71 5.95
N GLN A 51 15.32 -10.66 6.11
CA GLN A 51 14.43 -11.81 5.99
C GLN A 51 13.31 -11.49 4.99
N THR A 52 12.98 -12.46 4.15
CA THR A 52 11.87 -12.36 3.19
C THR A 52 10.51 -12.33 3.89
N TYR A 53 10.43 -12.96 5.06
CA TYR A 53 9.20 -13.11 5.82
C TYR A 53 9.29 -12.45 7.18
N SER A 54 8.12 -12.11 7.72
CA SER A 54 7.99 -11.61 9.09
C SER A 54 8.51 -12.65 10.09
N GLN A 55 9.20 -12.22 11.14
CA GLN A 55 9.60 -13.10 12.24
C GLN A 55 8.36 -13.69 12.95
N ASP A 56 8.50 -14.76 13.73
CA ASP A 56 7.37 -15.29 14.49
C ASP A 56 6.90 -14.30 15.58
N LYS A 57 5.67 -14.50 16.06
CA LYS A 57 5.01 -13.58 17.00
C LYS A 57 5.79 -13.41 18.31
N LEU A 58 6.47 -14.46 18.80
CA LEU A 58 7.23 -14.39 20.04
C LEU A 58 8.53 -13.61 19.80
N SER A 59 9.23 -13.86 18.69
CA SER A 59 10.43 -13.10 18.31
C SER A 59 10.15 -11.61 18.10
N GLN A 60 9.02 -11.26 17.47
CA GLN A 60 8.61 -9.87 17.32
C GLN A 60 8.24 -9.22 18.65
N PHE A 61 7.49 -9.94 19.49
CA PHE A 61 7.12 -9.46 20.82
C PHE A 61 8.36 -9.23 21.69
N MET A 62 9.32 -10.16 21.70
CA MET A 62 10.58 -10.04 22.43
C MET A 62 11.48 -8.92 21.87
N SER A 63 11.47 -8.70 20.55
CA SER A 63 12.17 -7.57 19.93
C SER A 63 11.57 -6.23 20.35
N CYS A 64 10.23 -6.13 20.40
CA CYS A 64 9.54 -4.94 20.89
C CYS A 64 9.79 -4.69 22.38
N LEU A 65 9.77 -5.76 23.19
CA LEU A 65 10.03 -5.73 24.64
C LEU A 65 11.47 -5.30 24.96
N SER A 66 12.44 -5.74 24.14
CA SER A 66 13.84 -5.35 24.31
C SER A 66 14.15 -3.95 23.77
N ALA A 67 13.39 -3.46 22.78
CA ALA A 67 13.47 -2.08 22.27
C ALA A 67 12.82 -1.06 23.22
N ASN A 68 11.75 -1.43 23.95
CA ASN A 68 11.06 -0.58 24.93
C ASN A 68 11.29 -1.08 26.35
N LYS A 69 12.52 -0.94 26.84
CA LYS A 69 12.94 -1.47 28.15
C LYS A 69 12.23 -0.82 29.36
N GLU A 70 11.50 0.27 29.17
CA GLU A 70 10.82 1.01 30.25
C GLU A 70 9.30 0.80 30.35
N LEU A 71 8.63 0.14 29.39
CA LEU A 71 7.14 0.12 29.38
C LEU A 71 6.50 -1.20 29.86
N CYS A 72 7.27 -2.27 30.06
CA CYS A 72 6.67 -3.60 30.30
C CYS A 72 6.97 -4.24 31.66
N ILE A 73 7.76 -3.61 32.52
CA ILE A 73 7.81 -4.00 33.94
C ILE A 73 6.91 -3.01 34.66
N GLY A 74 5.65 -3.40 34.83
CA GLY A 74 4.67 -2.60 35.53
C GLY A 74 5.12 -2.35 36.96
N GLU A 75 5.58 -1.14 37.24
CA GLU A 75 5.51 -0.45 38.52
C GLU A 75 5.82 1.03 38.26
N VAL A 76 4.79 1.79 37.87
CA VAL A 76 4.83 3.25 37.95
C VAL A 76 4.16 3.63 39.28
N PRO A 77 4.89 4.08 40.31
CA PRO A 77 4.24 4.85 41.36
C PRO A 77 3.86 6.19 40.76
N VAL A 78 2.55 6.42 40.63
CA VAL A 78 1.99 7.71 40.28
C VAL A 78 2.52 8.74 41.27
N THR A 79 3.35 9.67 40.80
CA THR A 79 3.58 10.93 41.50
C THR A 79 3.23 12.05 40.52
N MET A 80 2.12 12.73 40.83
CA MET A 80 1.72 13.97 40.19
C MET A 80 2.71 15.06 40.59
N GLN A 81 3.26 15.76 39.61
CA GLN A 81 3.50 17.20 39.73
C GLN A 81 3.48 17.86 38.36
#